data_AF-A0A424R9M5-F1
#
_entry.id   AF-A0A424R9M5-F1
#
_cell.length_a   1.000
_cell.length_b   1.000
_cell.length_c   1.000
_cell.angle_alpha   90.00
_cell.angle_beta   90.00
_cell.angle_gamma   90.00
#
_symmetry.space_group_name_H-M   'P 1'
#
loop_
_entity.id
_entity.type
_entity.pdbx_description
1 polymer ?
#
loop_
_entity_poly.entity_id
_entity_poly.type
_entity_poly.pdbx_seq_one_letter_code
_entity_poly.pdbx_strand_id
1 'polypeptide(L)'
;EMEEGCLSIPGIREGVERPNSISVEYYNEKWELVEERLTGLAARIVQHENDHLDGVLITDHLTPMKRRLLHGKLRDIGLGKVPSDYRMKLPKRKR
;
A
#
# COMPACT_ATOMS: atom_id res chain seq x y z
N GLU A 1 -3.78 14.77 -7.02
CA GLU A 1 -3.81 13.48 -6.30
C GLU A 1 -4.02 12.35 -7.30
N MET A 2 -3.31 11.23 -7.18
CA MET A 2 -3.65 10.02 -7.94
C MET A 2 -4.16 8.96 -6.96
N GLU A 3 -5.09 8.14 -7.42
CA GLU A 3 -5.62 7.04 -6.61
C GLU A 3 -4.62 5.90 -6.51
N GLU A 4 -4.38 5.45 -5.28
CA GLU A 4 -3.63 4.22 -4.98
C GLU A 4 -4.60 3.14 -4.52
N GLY A 5 -4.33 1.91 -4.96
CA GLY A 5 -4.92 0.71 -4.37
C GLY A 5 -3.81 -0.17 -3.81
N CYS A 6 -4.17 -1.11 -2.94
CA CYS A 6 -3.22 -2.09 -2.40
C CYS A 6 -3.84 -3.49 -2.48
N LEU A 7 -3.07 -4.48 -2.92
CA LEU A 7 -3.52 -5.88 -2.94
C LEU A 7 -3.83 -6.42 -1.53
N SER A 8 -3.18 -5.87 -0.49
CA SER A 8 -3.44 -6.19 0.91
C SER A 8 -4.74 -5.56 1.44
N ILE A 9 -5.32 -4.57 0.73
CA ILE A 9 -6.53 -3.84 1.11
C ILE A 9 -7.53 -3.85 -0.06
N PRO A 10 -8.10 -5.02 -0.39
CA PRO A 10 -9.00 -5.20 -1.53
C PRO A 10 -10.18 -4.23 -1.52
N GLY A 11 -10.49 -3.66 -2.69
CA GLY A 11 -11.67 -2.81 -2.89
C GLY A 11 -11.57 -1.40 -2.31
N ILE A 12 -10.40 -1.00 -1.79
CA ILE A 12 -10.14 0.36 -1.34
C ILE A 12 -9.18 1.03 -2.34
N ARG A 13 -9.61 2.17 -2.88
CA ARG A 13 -8.79 3.07 -3.70
C ARG A 13 -8.99 4.47 -3.16
N GLU A 14 -7.90 5.14 -2.84
CA GLU A 14 -7.95 6.47 -2.24
C GLU A 14 -6.86 7.37 -2.83
N GLY A 15 -7.16 8.67 -2.91
CA GLY A 15 -6.17 9.68 -3.28
C GLY A 15 -5.13 9.82 -2.18
N VAL A 16 -3.86 9.56 -2.53
CA VAL A 16 -2.72 9.76 -1.64
C VAL A 16 -1.84 10.88 -2.20
N GLU A 17 -1.23 11.68 -1.35
CA GLU A 17 -0.24 12.68 -1.76
C GLU A 17 1.16 12.08 -1.62
N ARG A 18 1.94 12.11 -2.70
CA ARG A 18 3.33 11.64 -2.71
C ARG A 18 4.21 12.54 -3.56
N PRO A 19 5.49 12.70 -3.20
CA PRO A 19 6.51 13.24 -4.10
C PRO A 19 6.48 12.60 -5.49
N ASN A 20 6.49 13.45 -6.53
CA ASN A 20 6.49 13.00 -7.93
C ASN A 20 7.88 12.52 -8.41
N SER A 21 8.94 12.81 -7.65
CA SER A 21 10.29 12.32 -7.92
C SER A 21 11.00 11.97 -6.61
N ILE A 22 11.74 10.87 -6.62
CA ILE A 22 12.54 10.40 -5.48
C ILE A 22 13.91 9.95 -5.98
N SER A 23 14.90 9.98 -5.09
CA SER A 23 16.13 9.21 -5.26
C SER A 23 16.07 8.01 -4.33
N VAL A 24 16.41 6.83 -4.83
CA VAL A 24 16.39 5.58 -4.06
C VAL A 24 17.76 4.92 -4.11
N GLU A 25 18.09 4.26 -3.01
CA GLU A 25 19.26 3.40 -2.87
C GLU A 25 18.78 2.01 -2.46
N TYR A 26 19.20 0.98 -3.17
CA TYR A 26 18.86 -0.41 -2.85
C TYR A 26 19.93 -1.37 -3.38
N TYR A 27 19.89 -2.61 -2.88
CA TYR A 27 20.70 -3.70 -3.42
C TYR A 27 19.87 -4.51 -4.41
N ASN A 28 20.41 -4.76 -5.60
CA ASN A 28 19.77 -5.62 -6.59
C ASN A 28 19.91 -7.11 -6.23
N GLU A 29 19.34 -8.01 -7.04
CA GLU A 29 19.44 -9.47 -6.85
C GLU A 29 20.86 -10.05 -6.82
N LYS A 30 21.87 -9.28 -7.25
CA LYS A 30 23.30 -9.66 -7.21
C LYS A 30 24.05 -9.04 -6.02
N TRP A 31 23.36 -8.37 -5.11
CA TRP A 31 23.95 -7.61 -3.99
C TRP A 31 24.85 -6.45 -4.43
N GLU A 32 24.54 -5.85 -5.57
CA GLU A 32 25.22 -4.64 -6.03
C GLU A 32 24.40 -3.42 -5.57
N LEU A 33 25.08 -2.42 -5.01
CA LEU A 33 24.46 -1.16 -4.62
C LEU A 33 24.05 -0.38 -5.86
N VAL A 34 22.78 0.01 -5.92
CA VAL A 34 22.20 0.80 -7.00
C VAL A 34 21.62 2.08 -6.43
N GLU A 35 21.98 3.20 -7.04
CA GLU A 35 21.38 4.50 -6.79
C GLU A 35 20.69 4.98 -8.08
N GLU A 36 19.41 5.30 -8.01
CA GLU A 36 18.68 5.83 -9.16
C GLU A 36 17.63 6.88 -8.78
N ARG A 37 17.28 7.71 -9.77
CA ARG A 37 16.24 8.72 -9.63
C ARG A 37 14.99 8.30 -10.37
N LEU A 38 13.92 8.07 -9.62
CA LEU A 38 12.63 7.67 -10.15
C LEU A 38 11.69 8.87 -10.24
N THR A 39 10.77 8.84 -11.21
CA THR A 39 9.74 9.86 -11.39
C THR A 39 8.39 9.24 -11.75
N GLY A 40 7.31 10.02 -11.59
CA GLY A 40 5.97 9.64 -12.00
C GLY A 40 5.46 8.36 -11.31
N LEU A 41 4.96 7.42 -12.11
CA LEU A 41 4.37 6.19 -11.60
C LEU A 41 5.39 5.29 -10.87
N ALA A 42 6.62 5.20 -11.39
CA ALA A 42 7.67 4.37 -10.78
C ALA A 42 8.05 4.89 -9.39
N ALA A 43 8.24 6.21 -9.25
CA ALA A 43 8.50 6.84 -7.95
C ALA A 43 7.38 6.53 -6.95
N ARG A 44 6.13 6.57 -7.41
CA ARG A 44 4.96 6.31 -6.56
C ARG A 44 4.87 4.84 -6.12
N ILE A 45 5.06 3.90 -7.04
CA ILE A 45 5.04 2.46 -6.72
C ILE A 45 6.12 2.16 -5.69
N VAL A 46 7.35 2.64 -5.90
CA VAL A 46 8.44 2.37 -4.96
C VAL A 46 8.17 2.97 -3.58
N GLN A 47 7.62 4.19 -3.48
CA GLN A 47 7.20 4.74 -2.19
C GLN A 47 6.10 3.89 -1.52
N HIS A 48 5.12 3.40 -2.27
CA HIS A 48 4.07 2.53 -1.73
C HIS A 48 4.63 1.21 -1.19
N GLU A 49 5.51 0.56 -1.95
CA GLU A 49 6.10 -0.71 -1.52
C GLU A 49 7.10 -0.52 -0.37
N ASN A 50 7.81 0.61 -0.35
CA ASN A 50 8.69 0.96 0.76
C ASN A 50 7.90 1.20 2.07
N ASP A 51 6.75 1.88 2.01
CA ASP A 51 5.88 2.07 3.18
C ASP A 51 5.52 0.73 3.85
N HIS A 52 5.32 -0.35 3.08
CA HIS A 52 5.04 -1.68 3.64
C HIS A 52 6.21 -2.25 4.45
N LEU A 53 7.46 -1.90 4.11
CA LEU A 53 8.63 -2.31 4.90
C LEU A 53 8.60 -1.69 6.30
N ASP A 54 8.03 -0.50 6.42
CA ASP A 54 7.82 0.22 7.68
C ASP A 54 6.47 -0.09 8.33
N GLY A 55 5.66 -0.98 7.73
CA GLY A 55 4.31 -1.32 8.21
C GLY A 55 3.29 -0.19 8.04
N VAL A 56 3.57 0.79 7.18
CA VAL A 56 2.69 1.90 6.83
C VAL A 56 1.79 1.49 5.67
N LEU A 57 0.49 1.73 5.80
CA LEU A 57 -0.49 1.42 4.75
C LEU A 57 -0.99 2.71 4.07
N ILE A 58 -1.54 2.59 2.86
CA ILE A 58 -2.17 3.73 2.17
C ILE A 58 -3.24 4.45 3.00
N THR A 59 -3.90 3.72 3.91
CA THR A 59 -4.92 4.27 4.80
C THR A 59 -4.36 5.17 5.89
N ASP A 60 -3.07 5.05 6.22
CA ASP A 60 -2.40 5.88 7.21
C ASP A 60 -2.08 7.28 6.66
N HIS A 61 -2.00 7.43 5.34
CA HIS A 61 -1.85 8.72 4.66
C HIS A 61 -3.17 9.50 4.51
N LEU A 62 -4.30 8.89 4.89
CA LEU A 62 -5.61 9.52 4.79
C LEU A 62 -5.91 10.42 5.99
N THR A 63 -6.77 11.41 5.77
CA THR A 63 -7.27 12.23 6.88
C THR A 63 -8.00 11.37 7.92
N PRO A 64 -7.98 11.74 9.21
CA PRO A 64 -8.63 10.97 10.27
C PRO A 64 -10.12 10.70 10.00
N MET A 65 -10.81 11.64 9.35
CA MET A 65 -12.21 11.50 8.95
C MET A 65 -12.39 10.42 7.88
N LYS A 66 -11.59 10.43 6.80
CA LYS A 66 -11.64 9.39 5.75
C LYS A 66 -11.30 8.01 6.32
N ARG A 67 -10.26 7.93 7.15
CA ARG A 67 -9.88 6.68 7.83
C ARG A 67 -11.01 6.13 8.70
N ARG A 68 -11.73 7.00 9.42
CA ARG A 68 -12.89 6.59 10.24
C ARG A 68 -14.04 6.03 9.39
N LEU A 69 -14.30 6.59 8.21
CA LEU A 69 -15.31 6.07 7.29
C LEU A 69 -14.96 4.67 6.75
N LEU A 70 -13.66 4.41 6.53
CA LEU A 70 -13.17 3.12 6.06
C LEU A 70 -13.06 2.04 7.15
N HIS A 71 -13.13 2.42 8.43
CA HIS A 71 -12.94 1.51 9.56
C HIS A 71 -13.79 0.23 9.49
N GLY A 72 -15.06 0.35 9.08
CA GLY A 72 -15.94 -0.81 8.89
C GLY A 72 -15.43 -1.78 7.82
N LYS A 73 -15.04 -1.25 6.65
CA LYS A 73 -14.47 -2.03 5.54
C LYS A 73 -13.15 -2.68 5.93
N LEU A 74 -12.25 -1.94 6.59
CA LEU A 74 -10.95 -2.45 7.05
C LEU A 74 -11.11 -3.60 8.04
N ARG A 75 -12.08 -3.50 8.95
CA ARG A 75 -12.43 -4.61 9.85
C ARG A 75 -12.92 -5.84 9.08
N ASP A 76 -13.79 -5.66 8.09
CA ASP A 76 -14.30 -6.77 7.29
C ASP A 76 -13.20 -7.44 6.45
N ILE A 77 -12.25 -6.66 5.91
CA ILE A 77 -11.04 -7.17 5.25
C ILE A 77 -10.22 -8.01 6.23
N GLY A 78 -9.95 -7.51 7.44
CA GLY A 78 -9.22 -8.25 8.48
C GLY A 78 -9.92 -9.55 8.90
N LEU A 79 -11.25 -9.63 8.78
CA LEU A 79 -12.04 -10.83 9.01
C LEU A 79 -12.18 -11.74 7.78
N GLY A 80 -11.64 -11.33 6.63
CA GLY A 80 -11.76 -12.07 5.38
C GLY A 80 -13.15 -12.04 4.74
N LYS A 81 -13.99 -11.08 5.12
CA LYS A 81 -15.35 -10.89 4.59
C LYS A 81 -15.36 -9.97 3.37
N VAL A 82 -14.38 -10.11 2.48
CA VAL A 82 -14.29 -9.32 1.25
C VAL A 82 -14.17 -10.23 0.04
N PRO A 83 -14.95 -9.97 -1.03
CA PRO A 83 -14.76 -10.66 -2.30
C PRO A 83 -13.43 -10.23 -2.92
N SER A 84 -12.67 -11.20 -3.40
CA SER A 84 -11.49 -10.95 -4.24
C SER A 84 -11.49 -11.90 -5.43
N ASP A 85 -11.17 -11.33 -6.58
CA ASP A 85 -10.91 -12.03 -7.83
C ASP A 85 -9.51 -12.67 -7.87
N TYR A 86 -8.60 -12.26 -6.97
CA TYR A 86 -7.28 -12.84 -6.79
C TYR A 86 -7.15 -13.66 -5.49
N ARG A 87 -6.17 -14.57 -5.48
CA ARG A 87 -5.86 -15.44 -4.33
C ARG A 87 -5.32 -14.63 -3.16
N MET A 88 -5.97 -14.75 -1.99
CA MET A 88 -5.50 -14.18 -0.73
C MET A 88 -5.34 -15.25 0.36
N LYS A 89 -4.43 -14.99 1.30
CA LYS A 89 -4.27 -15.77 2.53
C LYS A 89 -4.85 -14.98 3.70
N LEU A 90 -6.05 -15.34 4.12
CA LEU A 90 -6.75 -14.68 5.21
C LEU A 90 -6.36 -15.28 6.57
N PRO A 91 -6.35 -14.50 7.65
CA PRO A 91 -6.14 -15.04 8.99
C PRO A 91 -7.22 -16.09 9.28
N LYS A 92 -6.80 -17.26 9.79
CA LYS A 92 -7.74 -18.31 10.20
C LYS A 92 -8.64 -17.72 11.28
N ARG A 93 -9.96 -17.76 11.06
CA ARG A 93 -10.96 -17.38 12.07
C ARG A 93 -10.63 -18.18 13.35
N LYS A 94 -10.29 -17.51 14.45
CA LYS A 94 -10.19 -18.19 15.75
C LYS A 94 -11.58 -18.81 15.99
N ARG A 95 -11.62 -20.13 16.09
CA ARG A 95 -12.82 -20.91 16.42
C ARG A 95 -13.32 -20.51 17.80
#